data_AF-A0A965FUM6-F1
#
_entry.id   AF-A0A965FUM6-F1
#
_cell.length_a   1.000
_cell.length_b   1.000
_cell.length_c   1.000
_cell.angle_alpha   90.00
_cell.angle_beta   90.00
_cell.angle_gamma   90.00
#
_symmetry.space_group_name_H-M   'P 1'
#
loop_
_entity.id
_entity.type
_entity.pdbx_description
1 polymer ?
#
loop_
_entity_poly.entity_id
_entity_poly.type
_entity_poly.pdbx_seq_one_letter_code
_entity_poly.pdbx_strand_id
1 'polypeptide(L)'
;MSTPEMPDGSDDDSLDRINDYFYEQGWTDGLPIVPPTPARVARMLAGMPAHDPDELIGAVPPKFGRATFRQVAINAVMAGCRPEYLPVVVAALRAVLEPAYGLEHRQTTTHAGAPLIIVNGPIVQRLRINCGTGVFGPGWRANATIGRALRLVLVNIGGAGPGVDASQTGHPGKYTYCIAEYEAANPWEPLHVERGFRKEQDVVTVVNAEAPHSMTENVQTDAVEIMRTFASSMATLGVNNLYSQGHPVLALGLEHVQNFAAAGLSKRDVQTK
;
A
#
# COMPACT_ATOMS: atom_id res chain seq x y z
N MET A 1 -25.24 -15.86 -6.08
CA MET A 1 -24.77 -14.96 -5.01
C MET A 1 -25.97 -14.13 -4.60
N SER A 2 -26.50 -14.31 -3.38
CA SER A 2 -27.67 -13.54 -2.92
C SER A 2 -27.28 -12.08 -2.74
N THR A 3 -28.04 -11.19 -3.36
CA THR A 3 -27.97 -9.75 -3.16
C THR A 3 -28.29 -9.44 -1.70
N PRO A 4 -27.52 -8.57 -1.00
CA PRO A 4 -27.90 -8.11 0.33
C PRO A 4 -29.20 -7.31 0.26
N GLU A 5 -30.19 -7.64 1.09
CA GLU A 5 -31.38 -6.80 1.32
C GLU A 5 -31.12 -5.81 2.47
N MET A 6 -31.69 -4.61 2.34
CA MET A 6 -31.57 -3.50 3.30
C MET A 6 -32.25 -3.84 4.64
N PRO A 7 -31.61 -3.55 5.79
CA PRO A 7 -32.25 -3.67 7.10
C PRO A 7 -33.34 -2.60 7.31
N ASP A 8 -34.32 -2.89 8.17
CA ASP A 8 -35.59 -2.18 8.38
C ASP A 8 -35.52 -0.94 9.29
N GLY A 9 -34.37 -0.26 9.33
CA GLY A 9 -34.29 1.16 9.70
C GLY A 9 -34.69 1.53 11.13
N SER A 10 -34.36 0.73 12.15
CA SER A 10 -34.60 1.10 13.56
C SER A 10 -33.31 1.23 14.41
N ASP A 11 -32.35 2.02 13.92
CA ASP A 11 -31.46 2.95 14.69
C ASP A 11 -30.47 3.70 13.75
N ASP A 12 -30.89 3.99 12.51
CA ASP A 12 -30.04 4.40 11.37
C ASP A 12 -29.46 5.84 11.46
N ASP A 13 -29.81 6.58 12.51
CA ASP A 13 -29.63 8.03 12.56
C ASP A 13 -28.32 8.47 13.24
N SER A 14 -27.43 7.54 13.61
CA SER A 14 -26.16 7.82 14.30
C SER A 14 -24.90 7.50 13.48
N LEU A 15 -24.83 6.36 12.80
CA LEU A 15 -23.64 5.98 12.04
C LEU A 15 -23.52 6.80 10.75
N ASP A 16 -24.64 7.00 10.04
CA ASP A 16 -24.68 7.81 8.82
C ASP A 16 -24.32 9.26 9.13
N ARG A 17 -24.93 9.84 10.17
CA ARG A 17 -24.56 11.18 10.65
C ARG A 17 -23.08 11.32 11.02
N ILE A 18 -22.48 10.32 11.65
CA ILE A 18 -21.04 10.34 11.95
C ILE A 18 -20.23 10.30 10.66
N ASN A 19 -20.59 9.45 9.71
CA ASN A 19 -19.88 9.35 8.43
C ASN A 19 -19.99 10.64 7.61
N ASP A 20 -21.19 11.21 7.52
CA ASP A 20 -21.45 12.48 6.84
C ASP A 20 -20.64 13.60 7.50
N TYR A 21 -20.65 13.70 8.83
CA TYR A 21 -19.84 14.67 9.55
C TYR A 21 -18.34 14.52 9.23
N PHE A 22 -17.79 13.30 9.29
CA PHE A 22 -16.37 13.07 8.98
C PHE A 22 -16.04 13.36 7.51
N TYR A 23 -16.96 13.08 6.59
CA TYR A 23 -16.81 13.42 5.18
C TYR A 23 -16.80 14.93 4.96
N GLU A 24 -17.74 15.67 5.57
CA GLU A 24 -17.83 17.14 5.51
C GLU A 24 -16.59 17.82 6.11
N GLN A 25 -15.98 17.25 7.16
CA GLN A 25 -14.72 17.73 7.71
C GLN A 25 -13.50 17.43 6.81
N GLY A 26 -13.68 16.67 5.73
CA GLY A 26 -12.60 16.22 4.84
C GLY A 26 -11.68 15.18 5.49
N TRP A 27 -12.18 14.43 6.47
CA TRP A 27 -11.40 13.45 7.23
C TRP A 27 -11.49 12.02 6.70
N THR A 28 -12.22 11.82 5.60
CA THR A 28 -12.34 10.54 4.91
C THR A 28 -11.73 10.63 3.52
N ASP A 29 -11.57 9.47 2.91
CA ASP A 29 -11.22 9.31 1.51
C ASP A 29 -12.47 9.27 0.60
N GLY A 30 -13.65 9.63 1.11
CA GLY A 30 -14.93 9.48 0.41
C GLY A 30 -15.62 8.14 0.66
N LEU A 31 -14.96 7.20 1.34
CA LEU A 31 -15.58 5.96 1.83
C LEU A 31 -15.99 6.11 3.30
N PRO A 32 -17.02 5.38 3.77
CA PRO A 32 -17.37 5.31 5.18
C PRO A 32 -16.19 4.85 6.05
N ILE A 33 -16.17 5.32 7.29
CA ILE A 33 -15.15 4.99 8.29
C ILE A 33 -15.76 4.16 9.42
N VAL A 34 -14.89 3.46 10.16
CA VAL A 34 -15.27 2.95 11.49
C VAL A 34 -15.02 4.07 12.50
N PRO A 35 -16.03 4.57 13.24
CA PRO A 35 -15.86 5.69 14.14
C PRO A 35 -14.75 5.42 15.18
N PRO A 36 -13.72 6.26 15.30
CA PRO A 36 -12.56 6.02 16.16
C PRO A 36 -12.84 6.40 17.62
N THR A 37 -13.76 5.67 18.26
CA THR A 37 -14.09 5.89 19.68
C THR A 37 -12.88 5.62 20.59
N PRO A 38 -12.79 6.25 21.78
CA PRO A 38 -11.67 6.04 22.70
C PRO A 38 -11.38 4.56 23.01
N ALA A 39 -12.42 3.75 23.18
CA ALA A 39 -12.29 2.31 23.40
C ALA A 39 -11.69 1.58 22.18
N ARG A 40 -12.10 1.93 20.94
CA ARG A 40 -11.54 1.33 19.72
C ARG A 40 -10.08 1.73 19.53
N VAL A 41 -9.74 2.99 19.81
CA VAL A 41 -8.36 3.50 19.74
C VAL A 41 -7.46 2.81 20.78
N ALA A 42 -7.93 2.65 22.02
CA ALA A 42 -7.20 1.92 23.05
C ALA A 42 -6.92 0.46 22.65
N ARG A 43 -7.91 -0.24 22.07
CA ARG A 43 -7.70 -1.60 21.52
C ARG A 43 -6.74 -1.62 20.34
N MET A 44 -6.77 -0.61 19.48
CA MET A 44 -5.84 -0.51 18.35
C MET A 44 -4.39 -0.37 18.85
N LEU A 45 -4.17 0.49 19.84
CA LEU A 45 -2.86 0.70 20.48
C LEU A 45 -2.32 -0.56 21.15
N ALA A 46 -3.17 -1.48 21.59
CA ALA A 46 -2.75 -2.79 22.11
C ALA A 46 -2.01 -3.66 21.08
N GLY A 47 -2.06 -3.32 19.78
CA GLY A 47 -1.23 -3.93 18.74
C GLY A 47 0.26 -3.54 18.82
N MET A 48 0.59 -2.47 19.56
CA MET A 48 1.94 -1.98 19.78
C MET A 48 2.13 -1.53 21.25
N PRO A 49 1.98 -2.44 22.24
CA PRO A 49 1.86 -2.07 23.65
C PRO A 49 3.16 -1.53 24.28
N ALA A 50 4.30 -1.70 23.60
CA ALA A 50 5.60 -1.23 24.06
C ALA A 50 5.87 0.26 23.77
N HIS A 51 4.98 0.93 23.03
CA HIS A 51 5.14 2.32 22.62
C HIS A 51 4.22 3.24 23.42
N ASP A 52 4.73 4.43 23.77
CA ASP A 52 3.91 5.49 24.34
C ASP A 52 2.94 6.02 23.26
N PRO A 53 1.62 6.04 23.49
CA PRO A 53 0.65 6.58 22.54
C PRO A 53 0.96 8.01 22.06
N ASP A 54 1.61 8.83 22.88
CA ASP A 54 1.90 10.23 22.57
C ASP A 54 3.33 10.45 22.05
N GLU A 55 4.12 9.36 21.91
CA GLU A 55 5.41 9.36 21.23
C GLU A 55 5.26 9.75 19.76
N LEU A 56 6.13 10.65 19.29
CA LEU A 56 6.14 11.14 17.91
C LEU A 56 6.83 10.14 16.99
N ILE A 57 6.13 9.70 15.95
CA ILE A 57 6.70 8.91 14.84
C ILE A 57 7.36 9.83 13.83
N GLY A 58 6.74 10.98 13.52
CA GLY A 58 7.31 12.00 12.64
C GLY A 58 6.33 13.09 12.26
N ALA A 59 6.78 14.06 11.46
CA ALA A 59 5.94 15.14 10.92
C ALA A 59 5.54 14.81 9.48
N VAL A 60 4.23 14.78 9.19
CA VAL A 60 3.71 14.35 7.89
C VAL A 60 3.48 15.57 6.98
N PRO A 61 4.21 15.74 5.87
CA PRO A 61 3.98 16.82 4.91
C PRO A 61 2.67 16.62 4.12
N PRO A 62 2.12 17.66 3.45
CA PRO A 62 2.64 19.03 3.38
C PRO A 62 2.35 19.92 4.60
N LYS A 63 1.37 19.56 5.46
CA LYS A 63 1.08 20.37 6.67
C LYS A 63 2.07 20.18 7.81
N PHE A 64 2.97 19.19 7.69
CA PHE A 64 3.91 18.79 8.74
C PHE A 64 3.20 18.47 10.07
N GLY A 65 2.00 17.88 9.98
CA GLY A 65 1.23 17.49 11.15
C GLY A 65 1.95 16.42 11.97
N ARG A 66 1.80 16.48 13.29
CA ARG A 66 2.48 15.59 14.23
C ARG A 66 1.81 14.21 14.24
N ALA A 67 2.45 13.21 13.66
CA ALA A 67 1.99 11.83 13.74
C ALA A 67 2.54 11.15 15.00
N THR A 68 1.69 11.02 16.03
CA THR A 68 1.97 10.14 17.18
C THR A 68 1.36 8.75 16.96
N PHE A 69 1.73 7.77 17.79
CA PHE A 69 1.10 6.45 17.75
C PHE A 69 -0.42 6.52 17.91
N ARG A 70 -0.93 7.40 18.78
CA ARG A 70 -2.36 7.67 18.97
C ARG A 70 -3.02 8.17 17.69
N GLN A 71 -2.40 9.13 17.00
CA GLN A 71 -2.96 9.67 15.75
C GLN A 71 -2.95 8.64 14.63
N VAL A 72 -1.91 7.82 14.54
CA VAL A 72 -1.87 6.69 13.58
C VAL A 72 -2.94 5.65 13.92
N ALA A 73 -3.11 5.32 15.21
CA ALA A 73 -4.13 4.38 15.67
C ALA A 73 -5.57 4.86 15.36
N ILE A 74 -5.86 6.16 15.51
CA ILE A 74 -7.16 6.74 15.11
C ILE A 74 -7.44 6.49 13.62
N ASN A 75 -6.48 6.80 12.75
CA ASN A 75 -6.62 6.59 11.31
C ASN A 75 -6.69 5.11 10.92
N ALA A 76 -5.96 4.24 11.63
CA ALA A 76 -6.05 2.80 11.45
C ALA A 76 -7.43 2.25 11.85
N VAL A 77 -8.03 2.77 12.94
CA VAL A 77 -9.40 2.43 13.30
C VAL A 77 -10.35 2.87 12.20
N MET A 78 -10.26 4.13 11.75
CA MET A 78 -11.11 4.66 10.68
C MET A 78 -11.07 3.80 9.41
N ALA A 79 -9.88 3.31 9.04
CA ALA A 79 -9.67 2.42 7.90
C ALA A 79 -10.23 1.01 8.10
N GLY A 80 -10.62 0.62 9.32
CA GLY A 80 -11.11 -0.72 9.64
C GLY A 80 -10.02 -1.74 9.94
N CYS A 81 -8.79 -1.31 10.24
CA CYS A 81 -7.69 -2.20 10.60
C CYS A 81 -8.03 -3.05 11.83
N ARG A 82 -7.36 -4.19 11.94
CA ARG A 82 -7.22 -4.90 13.22
C ARG A 82 -5.98 -4.39 13.96
N PRO A 83 -5.91 -4.50 15.31
CA PRO A 83 -4.75 -4.07 16.07
C PRO A 83 -3.42 -4.66 15.57
N GLU A 84 -3.42 -5.92 15.13
CA GLU A 84 -2.23 -6.62 14.65
C GLU A 84 -1.67 -6.03 13.35
N TYR A 85 -2.41 -5.17 12.66
CA TYR A 85 -1.99 -4.48 11.44
C TYR A 85 -1.25 -3.17 11.73
N LEU A 86 -1.40 -2.61 12.94
CA LEU A 86 -0.82 -1.33 13.32
C LEU A 86 0.72 -1.28 13.13
N PRO A 87 1.50 -2.34 13.47
CA PRO A 87 2.94 -2.35 13.20
C PRO A 87 3.30 -2.14 11.72
N VAL A 88 2.52 -2.70 10.80
CA VAL A 88 2.74 -2.55 9.35
C VAL A 88 2.40 -1.13 8.90
N VAL A 89 1.32 -0.54 9.42
CA VAL A 89 0.94 0.85 9.12
C VAL A 89 2.01 1.82 9.62
N VAL A 90 2.53 1.63 10.84
CA VAL A 90 3.61 2.45 11.40
C VAL A 90 4.89 2.29 10.61
N ALA A 91 5.26 1.07 10.22
CA ALA A 91 6.43 0.82 9.37
C ALA A 91 6.29 1.49 7.99
N ALA A 92 5.11 1.41 7.36
CA ALA A 92 4.82 2.09 6.11
C ALA A 92 4.90 3.62 6.24
N LEU A 93 4.36 4.18 7.34
CA LEU A 93 4.47 5.60 7.63
C LEU A 93 5.94 6.03 7.78
N ARG A 94 6.75 5.30 8.55
CA ARG A 94 8.18 5.59 8.69
C ARG A 94 8.87 5.55 7.34
N ALA A 95 8.59 4.54 6.51
CA ALA A 95 9.19 4.40 5.19
C ALA A 95 8.85 5.56 4.25
N VAL A 96 7.61 6.08 4.25
CA VAL A 96 7.27 7.25 3.43
C VAL A 96 7.81 8.56 4.00
N LEU A 97 8.11 8.62 5.31
CA LEU A 97 8.71 9.80 5.94
C LEU A 97 10.23 9.88 5.76
N GLU A 98 10.87 8.82 5.27
CA GLU A 98 12.29 8.86 4.91
C GLU A 98 12.56 9.96 3.88
N PRO A 99 13.59 10.81 4.06
CA PRO A 99 13.91 11.88 3.11
C PRO A 99 14.14 11.37 1.69
N ALA A 100 14.73 10.17 1.55
CA ALA A 100 14.96 9.52 0.26
C ALA A 100 13.65 9.12 -0.45
N TYR A 101 12.56 8.94 0.31
CA TYR A 101 11.23 8.94 -0.28
C TYR A 101 10.98 10.37 -0.77
N GLY A 102 10.81 11.39 0.06
CA GLY A 102 10.45 12.73 -0.43
C GLY A 102 8.94 12.87 -0.62
N LEU A 103 8.20 12.52 0.43
CA LEU A 103 6.74 12.47 0.46
C LEU A 103 6.07 13.80 0.09
N GLU A 104 6.64 14.93 0.50
CA GLU A 104 6.06 16.26 0.25
C GLU A 104 5.79 16.48 -1.25
N HIS A 105 6.82 16.30 -2.07
CA HIS A 105 6.71 16.43 -3.52
C HIS A 105 5.67 15.46 -4.11
N ARG A 106 5.57 14.25 -3.56
CA ARG A 106 4.63 13.23 -4.07
C ARG A 106 3.19 13.44 -3.63
N GLN A 107 2.94 14.17 -2.55
CA GLN A 107 1.59 14.51 -2.12
C GLN A 107 0.98 15.63 -2.98
N THR A 108 1.82 16.47 -3.59
CA THR A 108 1.43 17.64 -4.40
C THR A 108 1.81 17.52 -5.88
N THR A 109 2.18 16.32 -6.31
CA THR A 109 2.67 16.06 -7.67
C THR A 109 1.57 16.18 -8.72
N THR A 110 1.95 16.37 -9.99
CA THR A 110 1.06 16.19 -11.15
C THR A 110 1.04 14.74 -11.65
N HIS A 111 1.96 13.90 -11.16
CA HIS A 111 2.09 12.51 -11.54
C HIS A 111 1.04 11.62 -10.85
N ALA A 112 0.42 10.72 -11.60
CA ALA A 112 -0.63 9.81 -11.12
C ALA A 112 -0.09 8.63 -10.30
N GLY A 113 0.67 8.88 -9.23
CA GLY A 113 1.28 7.85 -8.39
C GLY A 113 0.65 7.72 -7.01
N ALA A 114 0.75 6.54 -6.40
CA ALA A 114 0.38 6.28 -5.01
C ALA A 114 1.46 5.47 -4.28
N PRO A 115 1.57 5.59 -2.93
CA PRO A 115 2.47 4.76 -2.14
C PRO A 115 2.02 3.29 -2.17
N LEU A 116 2.71 2.46 -2.95
CA LEU A 116 2.59 1.01 -2.92
C LEU A 116 3.40 0.45 -1.75
N ILE A 117 2.70 -0.16 -0.80
CA ILE A 117 3.28 -0.88 0.33
C ILE A 117 3.54 -2.33 -0.09
N ILE A 118 4.78 -2.79 0.02
CA ILE A 118 5.19 -4.18 -0.23
C ILE A 118 5.68 -4.77 1.09
N VAL A 119 4.99 -5.81 1.57
CA VAL A 119 5.28 -6.45 2.85
C VAL A 119 6.02 -7.77 2.63
N ASN A 120 7.08 -7.94 3.42
CA ASN A 120 7.95 -9.12 3.44
C ASN A 120 8.06 -9.72 4.85
N GLY A 121 8.46 -10.99 4.91
CA GLY A 121 8.77 -11.72 6.14
C GLY A 121 7.59 -12.52 6.72
N PRO A 122 7.81 -13.19 7.87
CA PRO A 122 6.83 -14.07 8.52
C PRO A 122 5.46 -13.41 8.81
N ILE A 123 5.42 -12.09 8.96
CA ILE A 123 4.20 -11.31 9.18
C ILE A 123 3.16 -11.48 8.07
N VAL A 124 3.58 -11.75 6.83
CA VAL A 124 2.68 -11.95 5.68
C VAL A 124 1.71 -13.09 5.98
N GLN A 125 2.22 -14.23 6.44
CA GLN A 125 1.41 -15.40 6.78
C GLN A 125 0.59 -15.17 8.06
N ARG A 126 1.20 -14.57 9.09
CA ARG A 126 0.52 -14.31 10.38
C ARG A 126 -0.69 -13.40 10.22
N LEU A 127 -0.59 -12.36 9.40
CA LEU A 127 -1.64 -11.38 9.18
C LEU A 127 -2.56 -11.72 8.00
N ARG A 128 -2.23 -12.78 7.24
CA ARG A 128 -2.91 -13.17 6.00
C ARG A 128 -2.95 -12.03 4.99
N ILE A 129 -1.80 -11.40 4.77
CA ILE A 129 -1.63 -10.38 3.72
C ILE A 129 -1.54 -11.13 2.39
N ASN A 130 -2.36 -10.74 1.43
CA ASN A 130 -2.38 -11.37 0.11
C ASN A 130 -1.07 -11.11 -0.62
N CYS A 131 -0.50 -12.20 -1.14
CA CYS A 131 0.65 -12.24 -2.03
C CYS A 131 0.37 -13.06 -3.31
N GLY A 132 -0.83 -13.61 -3.46
CA GLY A 132 -1.17 -14.55 -4.52
C GLY A 132 -2.16 -13.98 -5.54
N THR A 133 -3.06 -14.83 -6.02
CA THR A 133 -4.07 -14.48 -7.03
C THR A 133 -4.85 -13.21 -6.64
N GLY A 134 -5.00 -12.30 -7.60
CA GLY A 134 -5.68 -11.03 -7.40
C GLY A 134 -4.96 -10.11 -6.39
N VAL A 135 -3.62 -10.11 -6.37
CA VAL A 135 -2.81 -9.36 -5.39
C VAL A 135 -3.16 -7.87 -5.29
N PHE A 136 -3.54 -7.24 -6.41
CA PHE A 136 -3.99 -5.85 -6.49
C PHE A 136 -5.52 -5.69 -6.41
N GLY A 137 -6.25 -6.79 -6.23
CA GLY A 137 -7.71 -6.83 -6.19
C GLY A 137 -8.28 -6.73 -4.77
N PRO A 138 -9.61 -6.61 -4.66
CA PRO A 138 -10.32 -6.57 -3.38
C PRO A 138 -10.43 -7.95 -2.71
N GLY A 139 -11.03 -8.00 -1.51
CA GLY A 139 -11.34 -9.25 -0.81
C GLY A 139 -10.40 -9.60 0.34
N TRP A 140 -9.30 -8.87 0.50
CA TRP A 140 -8.31 -9.11 1.55
C TRP A 140 -8.25 -7.94 2.53
N ARG A 141 -8.82 -8.15 3.72
CA ARG A 141 -8.94 -7.10 4.75
C ARG A 141 -7.58 -6.49 5.13
N ALA A 142 -6.53 -7.29 5.24
CA ALA A 142 -5.20 -6.79 5.59
C ALA A 142 -4.70 -5.78 4.54
N ASN A 143 -4.62 -6.19 3.27
CA ASN A 143 -4.21 -5.34 2.16
C ASN A 143 -5.08 -4.07 2.08
N ALA A 144 -6.40 -4.24 2.05
CA ALA A 144 -7.34 -3.14 1.92
C ALA A 144 -7.16 -2.09 3.03
N THR A 145 -7.16 -2.54 4.29
CA THR A 145 -7.17 -1.62 5.44
C THR A 145 -5.78 -1.05 5.76
N ILE A 146 -4.69 -1.79 5.54
CA ILE A 146 -3.31 -1.26 5.75
C ILE A 146 -3.03 -0.11 4.77
N GLY A 147 -3.29 -0.32 3.48
CA GLY A 147 -3.11 0.73 2.47
C GLY A 147 -4.00 1.94 2.74
N ARG A 148 -5.27 1.71 3.10
CA ARG A 148 -6.22 2.77 3.44
C ARG A 148 -5.82 3.53 4.71
N ALA A 149 -5.32 2.85 5.73
CA ALA A 149 -4.85 3.48 6.96
C ALA A 149 -3.70 4.44 6.71
N LEU A 150 -2.72 4.04 5.87
CA LEU A 150 -1.66 4.96 5.44
C LEU A 150 -2.27 6.17 4.72
N ARG A 151 -3.21 5.97 3.79
CA ARG A 151 -3.86 7.10 3.11
C ARG A 151 -4.51 8.07 4.10
N LEU A 152 -5.32 7.57 5.04
CA LEU A 152 -6.01 8.42 6.02
C LEU A 152 -5.02 9.18 6.89
N VAL A 153 -3.90 8.57 7.28
CA VAL A 153 -2.79 9.29 7.95
C VAL A 153 -2.29 10.46 7.09
N LEU A 154 -2.04 10.22 5.80
CA LEU A 154 -1.57 11.26 4.87
C LEU A 154 -2.60 12.39 4.66
N VAL A 155 -3.89 12.06 4.69
CA VAL A 155 -4.99 13.05 4.59
C VAL A 155 -5.14 13.83 5.89
N ASN A 156 -5.38 13.14 7.02
CA ASN A 156 -5.81 13.76 8.27
C ASN A 156 -4.66 14.42 9.03
N ILE A 157 -3.46 13.86 8.93
CA ILE A 157 -2.27 14.41 9.59
C ILE A 157 -1.43 15.22 8.60
N GLY A 158 -1.22 14.66 7.39
CA GLY A 158 -0.44 15.33 6.35
C GLY A 158 -1.17 16.47 5.66
N GLY A 159 -2.50 16.48 5.67
CA GLY A 159 -3.31 17.45 4.96
C GLY A 159 -3.47 17.16 3.47
N ALA A 160 -3.15 15.95 2.99
CA ALA A 160 -3.21 15.60 1.57
C ALA A 160 -4.59 15.14 1.09
N GLY A 161 -5.62 15.94 1.43
CA GLY A 161 -7.00 15.73 1.00
C GLY A 161 -7.22 15.98 -0.50
N PRO A 162 -8.47 15.86 -0.98
CA PRO A 162 -8.83 16.17 -2.37
C PRO A 162 -8.35 17.57 -2.79
N GLY A 163 -7.81 17.69 -4.00
CA GLY A 163 -7.29 18.95 -4.56
C GLY A 163 -5.87 19.34 -4.14
N VAL A 164 -5.25 18.62 -3.20
CA VAL A 164 -3.82 18.82 -2.85
C VAL A 164 -2.89 18.12 -3.83
N ASP A 165 -3.27 16.91 -4.24
CA ASP A 165 -2.66 16.22 -5.38
C ASP A 165 -3.04 16.94 -6.67
N ALA A 166 -2.04 17.40 -7.43
CA ALA A 166 -2.22 18.16 -8.66
C ALA A 166 -2.39 17.26 -9.89
N SER A 167 -2.38 15.93 -9.73
CA SER A 167 -2.65 15.00 -10.81
C SER A 167 -4.10 15.10 -11.29
N GLN A 168 -4.28 15.37 -12.59
CA GLN A 168 -5.61 15.50 -13.21
C GLN A 168 -6.37 14.18 -13.24
N THR A 169 -5.67 13.06 -13.44
CA THR A 169 -6.28 11.73 -13.50
C THR A 169 -6.36 11.05 -12.13
N GLY A 170 -5.55 11.51 -11.17
CA GLY A 170 -5.38 10.85 -9.89
C GLY A 170 -4.90 9.41 -10.03
N HIS A 171 -5.01 8.64 -8.94
CA HIS A 171 -4.64 7.22 -8.91
C HIS A 171 -5.59 6.42 -7.98
N PRO A 172 -6.33 5.41 -8.47
CA PRO A 172 -7.29 4.66 -7.64
C PRO A 172 -6.68 3.96 -6.41
N GLY A 173 -5.41 3.55 -6.48
CA GLY A 173 -4.69 3.02 -5.32
C GLY A 173 -4.45 4.03 -4.19
N LYS A 174 -4.84 5.31 -4.34
CA LYS A 174 -4.93 6.23 -3.20
C LYS A 174 -6.05 5.84 -2.24
N TYR A 175 -6.98 4.97 -2.58
CA TYR A 175 -7.86 4.32 -1.60
C TYR A 175 -7.13 3.24 -0.80
N THR A 176 -6.36 2.39 -1.48
CA THR A 176 -5.50 1.38 -0.86
C THR A 176 -4.51 0.83 -1.89
N TYR A 177 -3.25 0.64 -1.48
CA TYR A 177 -2.22 0.04 -2.33
C TYR A 177 -1.21 -0.73 -1.48
N CYS A 178 -1.57 -1.94 -1.09
CA CYS A 178 -0.75 -2.78 -0.22
C CYS A 178 -0.76 -4.23 -0.71
N ILE A 179 0.43 -4.81 -0.84
CA ILE A 179 0.65 -6.19 -1.27
C ILE A 179 1.71 -6.85 -0.38
N ALA A 180 1.85 -8.16 -0.50
CA ALA A 180 3.01 -8.89 -0.02
C ALA A 180 3.71 -9.62 -1.17
N GLU A 181 5.01 -9.86 -1.03
CA GLU A 181 5.74 -10.73 -1.94
C GLU A 181 5.41 -12.21 -1.66
N TYR A 182 5.28 -13.03 -2.71
CA TYR A 182 4.97 -14.45 -2.55
C TYR A 182 6.22 -15.28 -2.25
N GLU A 183 6.83 -15.05 -1.10
CA GLU A 183 8.13 -15.66 -0.74
C GLU A 183 8.13 -17.19 -0.78
N ALA A 184 7.00 -17.85 -0.50
CA ALA A 184 6.91 -19.31 -0.52
C ALA A 184 6.98 -19.92 -1.93
N ALA A 185 6.66 -19.14 -2.97
CA ALA A 185 6.69 -19.56 -4.36
C ALA A 185 7.75 -18.80 -5.18
N ASN A 186 8.51 -17.89 -4.55
CA ASN A 186 9.58 -17.15 -5.17
C ASN A 186 10.84 -18.06 -5.30
N PRO A 187 11.31 -18.38 -6.52
CA PRO A 187 12.53 -19.16 -6.71
C PRO A 187 13.81 -18.34 -6.49
N TRP A 188 13.70 -17.02 -6.29
CA TRP A 188 14.81 -16.12 -6.00
C TRP A 188 14.79 -15.66 -4.54
N GLU A 189 15.81 -14.88 -4.16
CA GLU A 189 15.82 -14.23 -2.86
C GLU A 189 14.65 -13.22 -2.74
N PRO A 190 13.93 -13.20 -1.60
CA PRO A 190 12.93 -12.20 -1.32
C PRO A 190 13.49 -10.77 -1.37
N LEU A 191 12.66 -9.81 -1.74
CA LEU A 191 13.00 -8.39 -1.89
C LEU A 191 13.67 -7.80 -0.65
N HIS A 192 13.24 -8.15 0.56
CA HIS A 192 13.87 -7.63 1.77
C HIS A 192 15.28 -8.21 1.99
N VAL A 193 15.50 -9.46 1.60
CA VAL A 193 16.82 -10.10 1.69
C VAL A 193 17.79 -9.45 0.71
N GLU A 194 17.37 -9.20 -0.53
CA GLU A 194 18.18 -8.47 -1.51
C GLU A 194 18.54 -7.04 -1.04
N ARG A 195 17.71 -6.47 -0.17
CA ARG A 195 17.94 -5.15 0.45
C ARG A 195 18.76 -5.21 1.74
N GLY A 196 19.30 -6.38 2.09
CA GLY A 196 20.21 -6.56 3.22
C GLY A 196 19.55 -6.91 4.56
N PHE A 197 18.26 -7.25 4.57
CA PHE A 197 17.58 -7.72 5.78
C PHE A 197 17.66 -9.24 5.90
N ARG A 198 17.52 -9.77 7.13
CA ARG A 198 17.45 -11.22 7.36
C ARG A 198 16.09 -11.76 6.93
N LYS A 199 16.06 -13.03 6.51
CA LYS A 199 14.85 -13.72 6.05
C LYS A 199 13.72 -13.70 7.09
N GLU A 200 14.06 -13.76 8.37
CA GLU A 200 13.11 -13.79 9.49
C GLU A 200 12.60 -12.39 9.90
N GLN A 201 13.15 -11.31 9.31
CA GLN A 201 12.71 -9.95 9.59
C GLN A 201 11.46 -9.60 8.79
N ASP A 202 10.50 -8.99 9.48
CA ASP A 202 9.35 -8.36 8.87
C ASP A 202 9.75 -6.98 8.33
N VAL A 203 9.53 -6.75 7.04
CA VAL A 203 10.01 -5.53 6.37
C VAL A 203 8.89 -4.95 5.50
N VAL A 204 8.80 -3.63 5.49
CA VAL A 204 7.95 -2.87 4.57
C VAL A 204 8.84 -2.09 3.62
N THR A 205 8.66 -2.32 2.32
CA THR A 205 9.19 -1.45 1.26
C THR A 205 8.06 -0.59 0.74
N VAL A 206 8.31 0.71 0.52
CA VAL A 206 7.34 1.60 -0.12
C VAL A 206 7.92 2.19 -1.39
N VAL A 207 7.12 2.17 -2.46
CA VAL A 207 7.45 2.77 -3.74
C VAL A 207 6.29 3.61 -4.22
N ASN A 208 6.55 4.79 -4.77
CA ASN A 208 5.49 5.55 -5.44
C ASN A 208 5.28 4.96 -6.83
N ALA A 209 4.18 4.26 -7.02
CA ALA A 209 3.87 3.54 -8.25
C ALA A 209 2.61 4.06 -8.90
N GLU A 210 2.57 4.00 -10.24
CA GLU A 210 1.36 4.14 -11.03
C GLU A 210 0.45 2.91 -10.87
N ALA A 211 -0.72 2.97 -11.52
CA ALA A 211 -1.66 1.88 -11.50
C ALA A 211 -1.07 0.69 -12.24
N PRO A 212 -1.36 -0.56 -11.83
CA PRO A 212 -0.85 -1.73 -12.53
C PRO A 212 -1.26 -1.70 -14.01
N HIS A 213 -0.27 -1.71 -14.90
CA HIS A 213 -0.50 -1.89 -16.33
C HIS A 213 -0.44 -3.39 -16.64
N SER A 214 -1.56 -3.96 -17.06
CA SER A 214 -1.62 -5.38 -17.41
C SER A 214 -0.85 -5.63 -18.71
N MET A 215 0.19 -6.44 -18.62
CA MET A 215 0.94 -6.91 -19.79
C MET A 215 0.50 -8.33 -20.13
N THR A 216 0.34 -8.61 -21.42
CA THR A 216 -0.04 -9.95 -21.89
C THR A 216 1.18 -10.64 -22.45
N GLU A 217 1.58 -11.73 -21.81
CA GLU A 217 2.53 -12.70 -22.36
C GLU A 217 2.05 -14.09 -21.98
N ASN A 218 1.27 -14.69 -22.87
CA ASN A 218 0.59 -15.97 -22.64
C ASN A 218 1.00 -17.02 -23.69
N VAL A 219 2.04 -16.73 -24.49
CA VAL A 219 2.41 -17.56 -25.65
C VAL A 219 3.85 -18.05 -25.53
N GLN A 220 4.77 -17.17 -25.15
CA GLN A 220 6.19 -17.48 -25.08
C GLN A 220 6.52 -18.21 -23.78
N THR A 221 7.35 -19.26 -23.90
CA THR A 221 7.99 -19.92 -22.76
C THR A 221 9.49 -19.64 -22.70
N ASP A 222 10.05 -19.04 -23.75
CA ASP A 222 11.44 -18.60 -23.77
C ASP A 222 11.63 -17.35 -22.91
N ALA A 223 12.59 -17.39 -21.99
CA ALA A 223 12.84 -16.33 -21.04
C ALA A 223 13.21 -14.99 -21.71
N VAL A 224 13.98 -15.02 -22.81
CA VAL A 224 14.43 -13.81 -23.49
C VAL A 224 13.26 -13.16 -24.22
N GLU A 225 12.40 -13.95 -24.86
CA GLU A 225 11.20 -13.43 -25.52
C GLU A 225 10.20 -12.85 -24.52
N ILE A 226 9.96 -13.51 -23.38
CA ILE A 226 9.13 -12.95 -22.30
C ILE A 226 9.69 -11.61 -21.81
N MET A 227 11.00 -11.53 -21.53
CA MET A 227 11.65 -10.28 -21.11
C MET A 227 11.53 -9.20 -22.17
N ARG A 228 11.67 -9.55 -23.46
CA ARG A 228 11.50 -8.60 -24.57
C ARG A 228 10.08 -8.03 -24.60
N THR A 229 9.05 -8.84 -24.37
CA THR A 229 7.66 -8.37 -24.28
C THR A 229 7.47 -7.37 -23.13
N PHE A 230 7.99 -7.68 -21.94
CA PHE A 230 7.90 -6.78 -20.78
C PHE A 230 8.70 -5.49 -20.99
N ALA A 231 9.94 -5.58 -21.47
CA ALA A 231 10.78 -4.43 -21.76
C ALA A 231 10.12 -3.49 -22.79
N SER A 232 9.54 -4.05 -23.86
CA SER A 232 8.81 -3.30 -24.88
C SER A 232 7.61 -2.54 -24.30
N SER A 233 6.86 -3.19 -23.41
CA SER A 233 5.69 -2.58 -22.74
C SER A 233 6.09 -1.48 -21.74
N MET A 234 7.26 -1.60 -21.11
CA MET A 234 7.81 -0.61 -20.18
C MET A 234 8.51 0.56 -20.88
N ALA A 235 8.92 0.41 -22.13
CA ALA A 235 9.67 1.40 -22.91
C ALA A 235 8.79 2.23 -23.87
N THR A 236 7.55 2.51 -23.49
CA THR A 236 6.60 3.27 -24.32
C THR A 236 6.89 4.79 -24.28
N LEU A 237 6.51 5.49 -25.35
CA LEU A 237 6.58 6.96 -25.37
C LEU A 237 5.58 7.54 -24.37
N GLY A 238 6.03 8.45 -23.51
CA GLY A 238 5.21 9.10 -22.50
C GLY A 238 5.30 8.49 -21.10
N VAL A 239 6.14 7.46 -20.88
CA VAL A 239 6.42 6.95 -19.52
C VAL A 239 7.12 8.01 -18.68
N ASN A 240 6.70 8.14 -17.42
CA ASN A 240 7.28 9.12 -16.50
C ASN A 240 8.76 8.86 -16.20
N ASN A 241 9.24 7.62 -16.34
CA ASN A 241 10.65 7.28 -16.17
C ASN A 241 11.58 7.94 -17.19
N LEU A 242 11.07 8.32 -18.38
CA LEU A 242 11.85 9.04 -19.39
C LEU A 242 12.33 10.41 -18.87
N TYR A 243 11.51 11.06 -18.03
CA TYR A 243 11.79 12.38 -17.46
C TYR A 243 12.31 12.30 -16.01
N SER A 244 11.68 11.49 -15.16
CA SER A 244 11.88 11.49 -13.71
C SER A 244 12.97 10.52 -13.20
N GLN A 245 13.58 9.72 -14.08
CA GLN A 245 14.60 8.72 -13.72
C GLN A 245 14.19 7.82 -12.53
N GLY A 246 12.96 7.31 -12.57
CA GLY A 246 12.42 6.40 -11.56
C GLY A 246 12.85 4.94 -11.79
N HIS A 247 12.55 4.09 -10.80
CA HIS A 247 12.73 2.64 -10.91
C HIS A 247 11.37 2.00 -11.19
N PRO A 248 11.19 1.29 -12.33
CA PRO A 248 9.96 0.58 -12.59
C PRO A 248 9.74 -0.55 -11.58
N VAL A 249 8.48 -0.79 -11.23
CA VAL A 249 8.07 -1.93 -10.41
C VAL A 249 7.43 -2.96 -11.32
N LEU A 250 8.06 -4.13 -11.42
CA LEU A 250 7.54 -5.25 -12.20
C LEU A 250 7.01 -6.33 -11.25
N ALA A 251 5.69 -6.55 -11.26
CA ALA A 251 5.05 -7.65 -10.55
C ALA A 251 4.88 -8.82 -11.53
N LEU A 252 5.62 -9.91 -11.31
CA LEU A 252 5.63 -11.06 -12.20
C LEU A 252 4.63 -12.13 -11.74
N GLY A 253 3.94 -12.75 -12.70
CA GLY A 253 3.17 -13.96 -12.47
C GLY A 253 4.08 -15.16 -12.18
N LEU A 254 3.60 -16.12 -11.38
CA LEU A 254 4.40 -17.30 -11.00
C LEU A 254 4.89 -18.10 -12.20
N GLU A 255 4.09 -18.20 -13.26
CA GLU A 255 4.46 -18.89 -14.49
C GLU A 255 5.71 -18.27 -15.15
N HIS A 256 5.74 -16.95 -15.30
CA HIS A 256 6.89 -16.25 -15.88
C HIS A 256 8.13 -16.40 -15.01
N VAL A 257 7.96 -16.27 -13.69
CA VAL A 257 9.06 -16.46 -12.73
C VAL A 257 9.62 -17.89 -12.80
N GLN A 258 8.77 -18.91 -12.99
CA GLN A 258 9.21 -20.29 -13.19
C GLN A 258 9.96 -20.49 -14.51
N ASN A 259 9.50 -19.87 -15.61
CA ASN A 259 10.21 -19.92 -16.90
C ASN A 259 11.61 -19.30 -16.78
N PHE A 260 11.74 -18.15 -16.10
CA PHE A 260 13.03 -17.52 -15.85
C PHE A 260 13.96 -18.40 -14.99
N ALA A 261 13.44 -18.98 -13.91
CA ALA A 261 14.21 -19.88 -13.06
C ALA A 261 14.65 -21.15 -13.80
N ALA A 262 13.79 -21.74 -14.64
CA ALA A 262 14.11 -22.90 -15.46
C ALA A 262 15.20 -22.60 -16.51
N ALA A 263 15.27 -21.36 -16.99
CA ALA A 263 16.34 -20.86 -17.85
C ALA A 263 17.64 -20.52 -17.08
N GLY A 264 17.68 -20.73 -15.76
CA GLY A 264 18.84 -20.43 -14.91
C GLY A 264 19.08 -18.94 -14.68
N LEU A 265 18.09 -18.08 -14.93
CA LEU A 265 18.21 -16.64 -14.71
C LEU A 265 17.99 -16.29 -13.24
N SER A 266 18.90 -15.50 -12.69
CA SER A 266 18.70 -14.83 -11.42
C SER A 266 17.76 -13.64 -11.57
N LYS A 267 17.19 -13.16 -10.46
CA LYS A 267 16.41 -11.90 -10.45
C LYS A 267 17.22 -10.71 -11.00
N ARG A 268 18.53 -10.68 -10.73
CA ARG A 268 19.45 -9.66 -11.27
C ARG A 268 19.63 -9.75 -12.78
N ASP A 269 19.67 -10.96 -13.34
CA ASP A 269 19.71 -11.13 -14.79
C ASP A 269 18.47 -10.53 -15.44
N VAL A 270 17.27 -10.79 -14.88
CA VAL A 270 15.99 -10.26 -15.36
C VAL A 270 15.93 -8.72 -15.26
N GLN A 271 16.61 -8.12 -14.27
CA GLN A 271 16.64 -6.67 -14.09
C GLN A 271 17.60 -5.94 -15.04
N THR A 272 18.60 -6.63 -15.61
CA THR A 272 19.74 -5.97 -16.27
C THR A 272 19.97 -6.38 -17.73
N LYS A 273 19.33 -7.45 -18.20
CA LYS A 273 19.41 -7.92 -19.59
C LYS A 273 18.16 -7.52 -20.35
#